data_AF-A0A0L8HEJ5-F1
#
_entry.id   AF-A0A0L8HEJ5-F1
#
_cell.length_a   1.000
_cell.length_b   1.000
_cell.length_c   1.000
_cell.angle_alpha   90.00
_cell.angle_beta   90.00
_cell.angle_gamma   90.00
#
_symmetry.space_group_name_H-M   'P 1'
#
loop_
_entity.id
_entity.type
_entity.pdbx_description
1 polymer ?
#
loop_
_entity_poly.entity_id
_entity_poly.type
_entity_poly.pdbx_seq_one_letter_code
_entity_poly.pdbx_strand_id
1 'polypeptide(L)'
;MAKSVVERDNEKYLRFLDGDDPSPLELSQKIEKLEVRLSNMEKQLMEKELLINQVTHLLERTKQKADTGKDDTLKLAKSINEMQRKIKETTRKMMSLTAELSMNQANAMMLNHELKQEEDLIGQCYARMAQGEAPSEAIEQEWLKKKNEEQQQKNRLLEKQWLEEEEVHLRKVGSTLTTAEQRPNAYMPDIGCDLPVPRPYGKHAPFKPQEPGSNMRYIRKPNPVLIDI
;
A
#
# COMPACT_ATOMS: atom_id res chain seq x y z
N MET A 1 105.77 -39.82 -59.03
CA MET A 1 106.36 -38.62 -59.64
C MET A 1 106.84 -37.69 -58.54
N ALA A 2 108.10 -37.28 -58.64
CA ALA A 2 108.83 -36.50 -57.66
C ALA A 2 108.24 -35.09 -57.46
N LYS A 3 108.17 -34.64 -56.20
CA LYS A 3 108.27 -33.22 -55.86
C LYS A 3 109.47 -33.07 -54.94
N SER A 4 110.50 -32.44 -55.48
CA SER A 4 111.74 -32.07 -54.82
C SER A 4 111.45 -31.22 -53.58
N VAL A 5 111.84 -31.72 -52.41
CA VAL A 5 111.94 -30.91 -51.21
C VAL A 5 113.23 -30.09 -51.35
N VAL A 6 113.06 -28.79 -51.55
CA VAL A 6 114.15 -27.82 -51.43
C VAL A 6 114.37 -27.62 -49.93
N GLU A 7 115.48 -28.14 -49.40
CA GLU A 7 115.98 -27.76 -48.09
C GLU A 7 116.23 -26.25 -48.09
N ARG A 8 115.48 -25.53 -47.25
CA ARG A 8 115.73 -24.12 -46.91
C ARG A 8 116.00 -24.07 -45.41
N ASP A 9 117.27 -24.19 -45.05
CA ASP A 9 117.77 -23.95 -43.71
C ASP A 9 117.60 -22.47 -43.36
N ASN A 10 116.48 -22.13 -42.71
CA ASN A 10 116.21 -20.80 -42.20
C ASN A 10 115.69 -20.89 -40.76
N GLU A 11 116.59 -21.18 -39.82
CA GLU A 11 116.32 -21.28 -38.37
C GLU A 11 115.67 -20.02 -37.77
N LYS A 12 115.81 -18.85 -38.43
CA LYS A 12 115.25 -17.57 -37.98
C LYS A 12 113.71 -17.43 -38.10
N TYR A 13 113.04 -18.35 -38.78
CA TYR A 13 111.57 -18.33 -38.95
C TYR A 13 110.86 -19.55 -38.34
N LEU A 14 111.59 -20.44 -37.67
CA LEU A 14 111.04 -21.60 -36.99
C LEU A 14 110.61 -21.23 -35.57
N ARG A 15 109.30 -21.16 -35.34
CA ARG A 15 108.73 -21.09 -33.99
C ARG A 15 108.57 -22.52 -33.48
N PHE A 16 109.44 -22.96 -32.58
CA PHE A 16 109.24 -24.19 -31.83
C PHE A 16 107.96 -24.01 -31.00
N LEU A 17 106.94 -24.80 -31.33
CA LEU A 17 105.72 -24.86 -30.55
C LEU A 17 105.92 -25.92 -29.48
N ASP A 18 105.71 -25.56 -28.22
CA ASP A 18 105.69 -26.54 -27.13
C ASP A 18 104.46 -27.44 -27.28
N GLY A 19 104.68 -28.75 -27.20
CA GLY A 19 103.67 -29.80 -27.30
C GLY A 19 104.25 -31.08 -27.86
N ASP A 20 103.95 -32.22 -27.24
CA ASP A 20 104.27 -33.53 -27.80
C ASP A 20 103.22 -33.91 -28.85
N ASP A 21 103.68 -34.40 -30.00
CA ASP A 21 102.80 -34.99 -31.00
C ASP A 21 102.24 -36.29 -30.43
N PRO A 22 100.90 -36.38 -30.23
CA PRO A 22 100.32 -37.55 -29.59
C PRO A 22 100.56 -38.78 -30.45
N SER A 23 100.94 -39.88 -29.81
CA SER A 23 101.15 -41.12 -30.52
C SER A 23 99.82 -41.61 -31.14
N PRO A 24 99.85 -42.39 -32.24
CA PRO A 24 98.64 -42.97 -32.83
C PRO A 24 97.78 -43.74 -31.82
N LEU A 25 98.40 -44.33 -30.79
CA LEU A 25 97.72 -45.03 -29.70
C LEU A 25 96.98 -44.05 -28.76
N GLU A 26 97.60 -42.93 -28.39
CA GLU A 26 96.98 -41.90 -27.54
C GLU A 26 95.79 -41.24 -28.25
N LEU A 27 95.91 -41.00 -29.56
CA LEU A 27 94.80 -40.52 -30.38
C LEU A 27 93.65 -41.53 -30.40
N SER A 28 93.94 -42.82 -30.60
CA SER A 28 92.91 -43.87 -30.58
C SER A 28 92.21 -43.96 -29.22
N GLN A 29 92.94 -43.90 -28.11
CA GLN A 29 92.35 -43.89 -26.76
C GLN A 29 91.50 -42.63 -26.51
N LYS A 30 91.90 -41.48 -27.05
CA LYS A 30 91.12 -40.24 -26.94
C LYS A 30 89.83 -40.30 -27.78
N ILE A 31 89.90 -40.90 -28.96
CA ILE A 31 88.72 -41.16 -29.82
C ILE A 31 87.73 -42.07 -29.08
N GLU A 32 88.20 -43.20 -28.52
CA GLU A 32 87.34 -44.12 -27.77
C GLU A 32 86.64 -43.42 -26.58
N LYS A 33 87.38 -42.59 -25.81
CA LYS A 33 86.78 -41.80 -24.71
C LYS A 33 85.71 -40.82 -25.20
N LEU A 34 85.93 -40.19 -26.35
CA LEU A 34 84.97 -39.26 -26.95
C LEU A 34 83.74 -40.01 -27.49
N GLU A 35 83.92 -41.18 -28.09
CA GLU A 35 82.83 -42.03 -28.57
C GLU A 35 81.94 -42.50 -27.42
N VAL A 36 82.52 -42.95 -26.30
CA VAL A 36 81.77 -43.32 -25.10
C VAL A 36 81.00 -42.12 -24.54
N ARG A 37 81.62 -40.94 -24.51
CA ARG A 37 80.95 -39.71 -24.06
C ARG A 37 79.81 -39.32 -25.00
N LEU A 38 80.00 -39.43 -26.31
CA LEU A 38 79.00 -39.12 -27.32
C LEU A 38 77.80 -40.08 -27.19
N SER A 39 78.06 -41.38 -27.10
CA SER A 39 77.01 -42.40 -26.89
C SER A 39 76.21 -42.16 -25.60
N ASN A 40 76.87 -41.77 -24.50
CA ASN A 40 76.18 -41.40 -23.27
C ASN A 40 75.30 -40.15 -23.44
N MET A 41 75.75 -39.14 -24.19
CA MET A 41 74.96 -37.94 -24.48
C MET A 41 73.76 -38.23 -25.38
N GLU A 42 73.91 -39.08 -26.39
CA GLU A 42 72.81 -39.52 -27.26
C GLU A 42 71.74 -40.27 -26.46
N LYS A 43 72.16 -41.16 -25.56
CA LYS A 43 71.23 -41.83 -24.65
C LYS A 43 70.46 -40.84 -23.78
N GLN A 44 71.14 -39.87 -23.17
CA GLN A 44 70.50 -38.84 -22.37
C GLN A 44 69.55 -37.96 -23.19
N LEU A 45 69.89 -37.68 -24.45
CA LEU A 45 69.04 -36.92 -25.35
C LEU A 45 67.73 -37.68 -25.62
N MET A 46 67.81 -38.96 -25.97
CA MET A 46 66.62 -39.80 -26.21
C MET A 46 65.74 -39.90 -24.96
N GLU A 47 66.33 -40.05 -23.78
CA GLU A 47 65.59 -40.05 -22.51
C GLU A 47 64.83 -38.73 -22.29
N LYS A 48 65.48 -37.59 -22.55
CA LYS A 48 64.86 -36.27 -22.43
C LYS A 48 63.75 -36.05 -23.46
N GLU A 49 63.93 -36.51 -24.70
CA GLU A 49 62.88 -36.43 -25.73
C GLU A 49 61.65 -37.25 -25.32
N LEU A 50 61.84 -38.46 -24.80
CA LEU A 50 60.74 -39.28 -24.27
C LEU A 50 60.01 -38.57 -23.12
N LEU A 51 60.75 -37.96 -22.20
CA LEU A 51 60.18 -37.19 -21.10
C LEU A 51 59.39 -35.97 -21.59
N ILE A 52 59.92 -35.23 -22.57
CA ILE A 52 59.21 -34.08 -23.17
C ILE A 52 57.90 -34.56 -23.79
N ASN A 53 57.91 -35.63 -24.58
CA ASN A 53 56.71 -36.20 -25.19
C ASN A 53 55.66 -36.60 -24.14
N GLN A 54 56.10 -37.18 -23.02
CA GLN A 54 55.19 -37.55 -21.94
C GLN A 54 54.61 -36.30 -21.24
N VAL A 55 55.44 -35.29 -20.96
CA VAL A 55 55.00 -34.05 -20.31
C VAL A 55 54.06 -33.26 -21.21
N THR A 56 54.33 -33.18 -22.52
CA THR A 56 53.44 -32.50 -23.47
C THR A 56 52.09 -33.21 -23.57
N HIS A 57 52.07 -34.55 -23.59
CA HIS A 57 50.82 -35.30 -23.58
C HIS A 57 50.02 -35.07 -22.28
N LEU A 58 50.68 -35.08 -21.11
CA LEU A 58 50.03 -34.77 -19.84
C LEU A 58 49.52 -33.34 -19.77
N LEU A 59 50.28 -32.38 -20.30
CA LEU A 59 49.89 -30.98 -20.39
C LEU A 59 48.63 -30.82 -21.25
N GLU A 60 48.61 -31.41 -22.44
CA GLU A 60 47.48 -31.33 -23.36
C GLU A 60 46.22 -31.98 -22.74
N ARG A 61 46.36 -33.15 -22.10
CA ARG A 61 45.25 -33.78 -21.37
C ARG A 61 44.72 -32.89 -20.24
N THR A 62 45.61 -32.22 -19.51
CA THR A 62 45.21 -31.33 -18.41
C THR A 62 44.52 -30.08 -18.94
N LYS A 63 45.02 -29.51 -20.04
CA LYS A 63 44.42 -28.38 -20.73
C LYS A 63 43.01 -28.71 -21.24
N GLN A 64 42.85 -29.86 -21.90
CA GLN A 64 41.53 -30.34 -22.35
C GLN A 64 40.55 -30.47 -21.18
N LYS A 65 40.97 -31.07 -20.06
CA LYS A 65 40.14 -31.15 -18.85
C LYS A 65 39.76 -29.77 -18.30
N ALA A 66 40.70 -28.83 -18.29
CA ALA A 66 40.44 -27.47 -17.84
C ALA A 66 39.44 -26.76 -18.74
N ASP A 67 39.55 -26.92 -20.06
CA ASP A 67 38.64 -26.31 -21.03
C ASP A 67 37.23 -26.93 -20.95
N THR A 68 37.12 -28.26 -20.85
CA THR A 68 35.81 -28.90 -20.59
C THR A 68 35.19 -28.45 -19.28
N GLY A 69 36.01 -28.28 -18.22
CA GLY A 69 35.53 -27.79 -16.93
C GLY A 69 35.00 -26.36 -16.99
N LYS A 70 35.61 -25.47 -17.78
CA LYS A 70 35.11 -24.11 -18.03
C LYS A 70 33.76 -24.14 -18.72
N ASP A 71 33.60 -24.97 -19.75
CA ASP A 71 32.34 -25.09 -20.49
C ASP A 71 31.20 -25.60 -19.61
N ASP A 72 31.46 -26.61 -18.77
CA ASP A 72 30.46 -27.14 -17.86
C ASP A 72 30.07 -26.14 -16.77
N THR A 73 31.06 -25.41 -16.22
CA THR A 73 30.81 -24.31 -15.28
C THR A 73 29.95 -23.22 -15.91
N LEU A 74 30.22 -22.87 -17.17
CA LEU A 74 29.45 -21.86 -17.90
C LEU A 74 28.02 -22.33 -18.20
N LYS A 75 27.81 -23.60 -18.58
CA LYS A 75 26.48 -24.19 -18.76
C LYS A 75 25.70 -24.17 -17.44
N LEU A 76 26.33 -24.55 -16.34
CA LEU A 76 25.73 -24.53 -15.02
C LEU A 76 25.32 -23.11 -14.61
N ALA A 77 26.21 -22.13 -14.79
CA ALA A 77 25.92 -20.72 -14.50
C ALA A 77 24.71 -20.20 -15.31
N LYS A 78 24.63 -20.53 -16.60
CA LYS A 78 23.47 -20.19 -17.44
C LYS A 78 22.17 -20.84 -16.94
N SER A 79 22.24 -22.12 -16.57
CA SER A 79 21.08 -22.85 -16.03
C SER A 79 20.60 -22.23 -14.71
N ILE A 80 21.52 -21.90 -13.80
CA ILE A 80 21.20 -21.23 -12.53
C ILE A 80 20.54 -19.87 -12.78
N ASN A 81 21.07 -19.06 -13.69
CA ASN A 81 20.50 -17.75 -14.01
C ASN A 81 19.07 -17.86 -14.56
N GLU A 82 18.82 -18.85 -15.42
CA GLU A 82 17.47 -19.11 -15.95
C GLU A 82 16.51 -19.56 -14.83
N MET A 83 16.96 -20.44 -13.93
CA MET A 83 16.16 -20.85 -12.76
C MET A 83 15.85 -19.68 -11.82
N GLN A 84 16.83 -18.82 -11.55
CA GLN A 84 16.62 -17.60 -10.76
C GLN A 84 15.58 -16.67 -11.41
N ARG A 85 15.63 -16.52 -12.73
CA ARG A 85 14.63 -15.73 -13.47
C ARG A 85 13.23 -16.33 -13.31
N LYS A 86 13.08 -17.65 -13.50
CA LYS A 86 11.81 -18.35 -13.32
C LYS A 86 11.26 -18.19 -11.90
N ILE A 87 12.12 -18.32 -10.88
CA ILE A 87 11.73 -18.10 -9.48
C ILE A 87 11.22 -16.68 -9.27
N LYS A 88 11.92 -15.66 -9.77
CA LYS A 88 11.47 -14.26 -9.66
C LYS A 88 10.11 -14.04 -10.34
N GLU A 89 9.92 -14.61 -11.52
CA GLU A 89 8.66 -14.52 -12.26
C GLU A 89 7.50 -15.21 -11.52
N THR A 90 7.71 -16.42 -10.98
CA THR A 90 6.69 -17.14 -10.22
C THR A 90 6.38 -16.47 -8.89
N THR A 91 7.38 -15.96 -8.17
CA THR A 91 7.17 -15.18 -6.95
C THR A 91 6.35 -13.92 -7.24
N ARG A 92 6.61 -13.22 -8.35
CA ARG A 92 5.81 -12.04 -8.73
C ARG A 92 4.34 -12.41 -9.01
N LYS A 93 4.11 -13.51 -9.73
CA LYS A 93 2.75 -14.04 -9.98
C LYS A 93 2.06 -14.44 -8.67
N MET A 94 2.78 -15.09 -7.76
CA MET A 94 2.28 -15.46 -6.44
C MET A 94 1.87 -14.23 -5.65
N MET A 95 2.71 -13.19 -5.58
CA MET A 95 2.37 -11.94 -4.90
C MET A 95 1.11 -11.28 -5.48
N SER A 96 0.95 -11.26 -6.81
CA SER A 96 -0.27 -10.74 -7.46
C SER A 96 -1.51 -11.52 -7.02
N LEU A 97 -1.43 -12.85 -7.08
CA LEU A 97 -2.56 -13.71 -6.74
C LEU A 97 -2.89 -13.66 -5.24
N THR A 98 -1.87 -13.54 -4.38
CA THR A 98 -2.07 -13.31 -2.94
C THR A 98 -2.76 -11.97 -2.68
N ALA A 99 -2.40 -10.91 -3.40
CA ALA A 99 -3.07 -9.61 -3.28
C ALA A 99 -4.54 -9.68 -3.75
N GLU A 100 -4.80 -10.29 -4.90
CA GLU A 100 -6.17 -10.53 -5.40
C GLU A 100 -7.00 -11.35 -4.40
N LEU A 101 -6.43 -12.43 -3.86
CA LEU A 101 -7.09 -13.24 -2.84
C LEU A 101 -7.38 -12.43 -1.58
N SER A 102 -6.45 -11.59 -1.12
CA SER A 102 -6.64 -10.73 0.04
C SER A 102 -7.77 -9.71 -0.18
N MET A 103 -7.87 -9.12 -1.38
CA MET A 103 -8.98 -8.22 -1.72
C MET A 103 -10.31 -8.97 -1.72
N ASN A 104 -10.36 -10.16 -2.32
CA ASN A 104 -11.57 -10.99 -2.35
C ASN A 104 -11.99 -11.45 -0.95
N GLN A 105 -11.02 -11.80 -0.09
CA GLN A 105 -11.28 -12.13 1.32
C GLN A 105 -11.85 -10.94 2.09
N ALA A 106 -11.28 -9.74 1.91
CA ALA A 106 -11.82 -8.53 2.53
C ALA A 106 -13.25 -8.24 2.07
N ASN A 107 -13.54 -8.36 0.77
CA ASN A 107 -14.88 -8.19 0.23
C ASN A 107 -15.87 -9.22 0.80
N ALA A 108 -15.47 -10.49 0.88
CA ALA A 108 -16.30 -11.53 1.48
C ALA A 108 -16.57 -11.27 2.97
N MET A 109 -15.58 -10.77 3.72
CA MET A 109 -15.78 -10.37 5.12
C MET A 109 -16.76 -9.21 5.26
N MET A 110 -16.68 -8.19 4.39
CA MET A 110 -17.63 -7.07 4.38
C MET A 110 -19.05 -7.53 4.10
N LEU A 111 -19.25 -8.32 3.04
CA LEU A 111 -20.58 -8.84 2.69
C LEU A 111 -21.18 -9.72 3.78
N ASN A 112 -20.36 -10.56 4.42
CA ASN A 112 -20.81 -11.35 5.57
C ASN A 112 -21.19 -10.47 6.77
N HIS A 113 -20.49 -9.36 6.97
CA HIS A 113 -20.84 -8.40 8.01
C HIS A 113 -22.18 -7.71 7.72
N GLU A 114 -22.40 -7.25 6.48
CA GLU A 114 -23.66 -6.66 6.04
C GLU A 114 -24.83 -7.64 6.17
N LEU A 115 -24.67 -8.88 5.70
CA LEU A 115 -25.68 -9.92 5.87
C LEU A 115 -26.04 -10.12 7.33
N LYS A 116 -25.04 -10.20 8.22
CA LYS A 116 -25.29 -10.36 9.65
C LYS A 116 -26.02 -9.16 10.25
N GLN A 117 -25.67 -7.94 9.85
CA GLN A 117 -26.38 -6.74 10.29
C GLN A 117 -27.85 -6.77 9.88
N GLU A 118 -28.14 -7.14 8.63
CA GLU A 118 -29.51 -7.25 8.13
C GLU A 118 -30.28 -8.39 8.82
N GLU A 119 -29.66 -9.55 9.05
CA GLU A 119 -30.24 -10.65 9.82
C GLU A 119 -30.58 -10.23 11.25
N ASP A 120 -29.67 -9.52 11.93
CA ASP A 120 -29.89 -9.00 13.27
C ASP A 120 -31.02 -7.96 13.29
N LEU A 121 -31.10 -7.07 12.29
CA LEU A 121 -32.18 -6.10 12.13
C LEU A 121 -33.52 -6.79 11.92
N ILE A 122 -33.57 -7.79 11.04
CA ILE A 122 -34.77 -8.59 10.79
C ILE A 122 -35.20 -9.32 12.07
N GLY A 123 -34.26 -9.91 12.79
CA GLY A 123 -34.51 -10.58 14.08
C GLY A 123 -35.12 -9.63 15.11
N GLN A 124 -34.61 -8.40 15.21
CA GLN A 124 -35.18 -7.36 16.07
C GLN A 124 -36.59 -6.96 15.62
N CYS A 125 -36.83 -6.80 14.32
CA CYS A 125 -38.15 -6.49 13.77
C CYS A 125 -39.18 -7.56 14.16
N TYR A 126 -38.82 -8.84 14.02
CA TYR A 126 -39.69 -9.95 14.42
C TYR A 126 -39.95 -9.97 15.93
N ALA A 127 -38.94 -9.69 16.76
CA ALA A 127 -39.10 -9.62 18.20
C ALA A 127 -40.07 -8.49 18.63
N ARG A 128 -39.93 -7.29 18.06
CA ARG A 128 -40.86 -6.17 18.31
C ARG A 128 -42.28 -6.50 17.86
N MET A 129 -42.41 -7.10 16.67
CA MET A 129 -43.70 -7.51 16.14
C MET A 129 -44.38 -8.55 17.05
N ALA A 130 -43.62 -9.50 17.61
CA ALA A 130 -44.12 -10.47 18.57
C ALA A 130 -44.59 -9.82 19.89
N GLN A 131 -44.03 -8.67 20.26
CA GLN A 131 -44.46 -7.86 21.41
C GLN A 131 -45.67 -6.95 21.07
N GLY A 132 -46.12 -6.93 19.82
CA GLY A 132 -47.22 -6.07 19.35
C GLY A 132 -46.83 -4.64 19.03
N GLU A 133 -45.52 -4.34 19.03
CA GLU A 133 -44.98 -3.04 18.65
C GLU A 133 -44.74 -2.95 17.13
N ALA A 134 -44.47 -1.73 16.65
CA ALA A 134 -44.13 -1.52 15.25
C ALA A 134 -42.79 -2.21 14.90
N PRO A 135 -42.68 -2.91 13.75
CA PRO A 135 -41.48 -3.68 13.41
C PRO A 135 -40.21 -2.83 13.24
N SER A 136 -40.35 -1.58 12.78
CA SER A 136 -39.23 -0.65 12.60
C SER A 136 -39.65 0.75 13.07
N GLU A 137 -38.68 1.52 13.53
CA GLU A 137 -38.87 2.90 14.00
C GLU A 137 -39.37 3.82 12.89
N ALA A 138 -38.98 3.59 11.63
CA ALA A 138 -39.51 4.35 10.50
C ALA A 138 -41.02 4.12 10.34
N ILE A 139 -41.47 2.88 10.51
CA ILE A 139 -42.88 2.49 10.43
C ILE A 139 -43.66 3.09 11.62
N GLU A 140 -43.05 3.09 12.81
CA GLU A 140 -43.62 3.73 14.00
C GLU A 140 -43.85 5.24 13.77
N GLN A 141 -42.85 5.94 13.23
CA GLN A 141 -42.96 7.36 12.91
C GLN A 141 -44.05 7.64 11.87
N GLU A 142 -44.15 6.81 10.82
CA GLU A 142 -45.24 6.93 9.83
C GLU A 142 -46.62 6.71 10.45
N TRP A 143 -46.74 5.74 11.37
CA TRP A 143 -47.98 5.50 12.10
C TRP A 143 -48.36 6.67 13.00
N LEU A 144 -47.40 7.24 13.73
CA LEU A 144 -47.60 8.43 14.55
C LEU A 144 -48.03 9.64 13.70
N LYS A 145 -47.42 9.83 12.52
CA LYS A 145 -47.84 10.87 11.57
C LYS A 145 -49.31 10.72 11.18
N LYS A 146 -49.74 9.52 10.76
CA LYS A 146 -51.14 9.24 10.41
C LYS A 146 -52.09 9.46 11.59
N LYS A 147 -51.71 9.01 12.80
CA LYS A 147 -52.47 9.24 14.04
C LYS A 147 -52.65 10.73 14.34
N ASN A 148 -51.58 11.51 14.23
CA ASN A 148 -51.62 12.95 14.44
C ASN A 148 -52.46 13.65 13.39
N GLU A 149 -52.35 13.27 12.12
CA GLU A 149 -53.19 13.79 11.04
C GLU A 149 -54.67 13.49 11.30
N GLU A 150 -55.02 12.26 11.67
CA GLU A 150 -56.38 11.86 12.01
C GLU A 150 -56.92 12.70 13.19
N GLN A 151 -56.11 12.89 14.23
CA GLN A 151 -56.49 13.71 15.39
C GLN A 151 -56.70 15.17 14.99
N GLN A 152 -55.83 15.73 14.14
CA GLN A 152 -55.99 17.09 13.63
C GLN A 152 -57.24 17.23 12.77
N GLN A 153 -57.61 16.22 11.98
CA GLN A 153 -58.85 16.24 11.20
C GLN A 153 -60.07 16.19 12.12
N LYS A 154 -60.06 15.34 13.16
CA LYS A 154 -61.13 15.29 14.16
C LYS A 154 -61.29 16.63 14.89
N ASN A 155 -60.19 17.23 15.32
CA ASN A 155 -60.22 18.55 15.97
C ASN A 155 -60.80 19.62 15.04
N ARG A 156 -60.39 19.63 13.75
CA ARG A 156 -60.93 20.56 12.74
C ARG A 156 -62.44 20.38 12.50
N LEU A 157 -62.92 19.14 12.51
CA LEU A 157 -64.34 18.85 12.37
C LEU A 157 -65.14 19.29 13.61
N LEU A 158 -64.62 19.03 14.81
CA LEU A 158 -65.21 19.48 16.07
C LEU A 158 -65.27 21.01 16.16
N GLU A 159 -64.19 21.69 15.79
CA GLU A 159 -64.13 23.16 15.76
C GLU A 159 -65.16 23.75 14.80
N LYS A 160 -65.32 23.14 13.61
CA LYS A 160 -66.39 23.51 12.67
C LYS A 160 -67.78 23.28 13.25
N GLN A 161 -68.03 22.14 13.89
CA GLN A 161 -69.32 21.85 14.53
C GLN A 161 -69.63 22.83 15.65
N TRP A 162 -68.63 23.17 16.49
CA TRP A 162 -68.77 24.19 17.53
C TRP A 162 -69.11 25.57 16.96
N LEU A 163 -68.42 26.00 15.90
CA LEU A 163 -68.72 27.25 15.19
C LEU A 163 -70.14 27.27 14.61
N GLU A 164 -70.58 26.17 14.00
CA GLU A 164 -71.93 26.03 13.45
C GLU A 164 -73.00 26.05 14.56
N GLU A 165 -72.77 25.38 15.68
CA GLU A 165 -73.67 25.40 16.85
C GLU A 165 -73.73 26.78 17.50
N GLU A 166 -72.61 27.48 17.63
CA GLU A 166 -72.53 28.86 18.13
C GLU A 166 -73.28 29.81 17.20
N GLU A 167 -73.09 29.70 15.89
CA GLU A 167 -73.84 30.47 14.89
C GLU A 167 -75.37 30.22 15.01
N VAL A 168 -75.79 28.96 15.17
CA VAL A 168 -77.21 28.60 15.37
C VAL A 168 -77.74 29.11 16.70
N HIS A 169 -76.96 29.05 17.77
CA HIS A 169 -77.34 29.56 19.09
C HIS A 169 -77.51 31.09 19.06
N LEU A 170 -76.56 31.81 18.45
CA LEU A 170 -76.66 33.25 18.19
C LEU A 170 -77.91 33.60 17.36
N ARG A 171 -78.23 32.77 16.35
CA ARG A 171 -79.42 32.94 15.51
C ARG A 171 -80.74 32.70 16.26
N LYS A 172 -80.77 31.80 17.24
CA LYS A 172 -81.96 31.54 18.10
C LYS A 172 -82.23 32.65 19.12
N VAL A 173 -81.21 33.37 19.57
CA VAL A 173 -81.33 34.45 20.58
C VAL A 173 -81.85 35.77 19.98
N GLY A 174 -82.17 35.82 18.68
CA GLY A 174 -82.76 37.01 18.04
C GLY A 174 -81.75 38.16 17.81
N SER A 175 -80.45 37.87 17.90
CA SER A 175 -79.39 38.83 17.61
C SER A 175 -79.17 38.96 16.11
N THR A 176 -78.98 40.19 15.62
CA THR A 176 -78.55 40.48 14.25
C THR A 176 -77.20 39.83 13.97
N LEU A 177 -77.02 39.22 12.78
CA LEU A 177 -75.73 38.63 12.37
C LEU A 177 -74.69 39.75 12.23
N THR A 178 -73.74 39.83 13.16
CA THR A 178 -72.58 40.72 13.08
C THR A 178 -71.30 39.91 13.16
N THR A 179 -70.35 40.12 12.25
CA THR A 179 -68.99 39.53 12.28
C THR A 179 -68.05 40.20 13.27
N ALA A 180 -68.53 41.18 14.03
CA ALA A 180 -67.73 41.87 15.04
C ALA A 180 -67.63 41.03 16.33
N GLU A 181 -66.41 40.85 16.85
CA GLU A 181 -66.18 40.19 18.13
C GLU A 181 -66.97 40.88 19.24
N GLN A 182 -67.70 40.10 20.06
CA GLN A 182 -68.42 40.66 21.20
C GLN A 182 -67.43 41.33 22.14
N ARG A 183 -67.69 42.60 22.48
CA ARG A 183 -66.87 43.31 23.45
C ARG A 183 -66.92 42.55 24.78
N PRO A 184 -65.76 42.24 25.39
CA PRO A 184 -65.73 41.66 26.74
C PRO A 184 -66.55 42.55 27.68
N ASN A 185 -67.61 42.00 28.28
CA ASN A 185 -68.39 42.67 29.33
C ASN A 185 -67.56 42.70 30.63
N ALA A 186 -66.52 43.53 30.66
CA ALA A 186 -65.60 43.66 31.78
C ALA A 186 -65.67 45.06 32.46
N TYR A 187 -66.70 45.86 32.19
CA TYR A 187 -66.74 47.27 32.65
C TYR A 187 -68.02 47.69 33.37
N MET A 188 -68.72 46.78 34.02
CA MET A 188 -69.72 47.15 35.03
C MET A 188 -69.57 46.27 36.25
N PRO A 189 -68.78 46.68 37.26
CA PRO A 189 -68.97 46.15 38.60
C PRO A 189 -70.32 46.67 39.09
N ASP A 190 -71.30 45.77 39.20
CA ASP A 190 -72.48 46.03 40.01
C ASP A 190 -72.00 46.25 41.45
N ILE A 191 -72.44 47.38 42.04
CA ILE A 191 -72.27 47.80 43.45
C ILE A 191 -71.07 48.74 43.72
N GLY A 192 -71.34 50.04 43.60
CA GLY A 192 -71.10 51.01 44.69
C GLY A 192 -69.66 51.30 45.16
N CYS A 193 -68.65 51.25 44.31
CA CYS A 193 -67.30 51.74 44.68
C CYS A 193 -66.92 52.98 43.85
N ASP A 194 -66.58 54.07 44.56
CA ASP A 194 -65.96 55.27 43.99
C ASP A 194 -64.71 54.87 43.19
N LEU A 195 -64.71 55.21 41.90
CA LEU A 195 -63.53 55.07 41.05
C LEU A 195 -62.40 55.92 41.65
N PRO A 196 -61.22 55.34 41.97
CA PRO A 196 -60.13 56.13 42.50
C PRO A 196 -59.68 57.14 41.44
N VAL A 197 -59.71 58.43 41.80
CA VAL A 197 -59.24 59.53 40.95
C VAL A 197 -57.82 59.18 40.46
N PRO A 198 -57.55 59.16 39.14
CA PRO A 198 -56.25 58.74 38.61
C PRO A 198 -55.14 59.61 39.17
N ARG A 199 -54.19 59.00 39.89
CA ARG A 199 -52.96 59.70 40.30
C ARG A 199 -52.11 59.92 39.05
N PRO A 200 -51.71 61.17 38.72
CA PRO A 200 -50.83 61.41 37.60
C PRO A 200 -49.50 60.71 37.87
N TYR A 201 -49.11 59.80 36.99
CA TYR A 201 -47.77 59.24 37.03
C TYR A 201 -46.79 60.39 36.81
N GLY A 202 -45.82 60.55 37.73
CA GLY A 202 -44.80 61.59 37.64
C GLY A 202 -43.89 61.40 36.42
N LYS A 203 -42.72 62.04 36.41
CA LYS A 203 -41.75 62.04 35.29
C LYS A 203 -41.32 60.65 34.75
N HIS A 204 -41.68 59.57 35.44
CA HIS A 204 -41.43 58.18 35.07
C HIS A 204 -42.75 57.38 35.06
N ALA A 205 -43.60 57.62 34.07
CA ALA A 205 -44.82 56.82 33.90
C ALA A 205 -44.49 55.38 33.48
N PRO A 206 -45.15 54.36 34.05
CA PRO A 206 -44.95 52.99 33.63
C PRO A 206 -45.39 52.85 32.17
N PHE A 207 -44.44 52.56 31.29
CA PHE A 207 -44.66 52.34 29.87
C PHE A 207 -45.14 50.89 29.66
N LYS A 208 -46.16 50.70 28.83
CA LYS A 208 -46.59 49.37 28.39
C LYS A 208 -45.48 48.78 27.51
N PRO A 209 -44.81 47.67 27.92
CA PRO A 209 -43.81 47.05 27.06
C PRO A 209 -44.43 46.73 25.70
N GLN A 210 -43.80 47.19 24.62
CA GLN A 210 -44.24 46.79 23.28
C GLN A 210 -44.02 45.28 23.12
N GLU A 211 -44.99 44.61 22.51
CA GLU A 211 -44.84 43.20 22.17
C GLU A 211 -43.60 43.03 21.28
N PRO A 212 -42.70 42.10 21.60
CA PRO A 212 -41.48 41.91 20.83
C PRO A 212 -41.85 41.53 19.39
N GLY A 213 -41.45 42.37 18.43
CA GLY A 213 -41.70 42.12 17.02
C GLY A 213 -41.05 40.82 16.53
N SER A 214 -41.67 40.19 15.53
CA SER A 214 -41.26 38.90 14.94
C SER A 214 -39.76 38.83 14.55
N ASN A 215 -39.15 39.97 14.24
CA ASN A 215 -37.73 40.10 13.87
C ASN A 215 -36.73 39.89 15.00
N MET A 216 -37.15 39.86 16.28
CA MET A 216 -36.24 39.59 17.41
C MET A 216 -35.76 38.13 17.48
N ARG A 217 -36.35 37.20 16.71
CA ARG A 217 -35.94 35.78 16.68
C ARG A 217 -34.56 35.55 16.06
N TYR A 218 -34.02 36.54 15.34
CA TYR A 218 -32.75 36.42 14.61
C TYR A 218 -31.56 37.14 15.26
N ILE A 219 -31.76 37.88 16.37
CA ILE A 219 -30.67 38.57 17.07
C ILE A 219 -30.08 37.62 18.13
N ARG A 220 -28.89 37.07 17.84
CA ARG A 220 -28.12 36.28 18.81
C ARG A 220 -27.13 37.18 19.55
N LYS A 221 -27.08 37.08 20.88
CA LYS A 221 -26.09 37.80 21.69
C LYS A 221 -24.69 37.26 21.36
N PRO A 222 -23.66 38.12 21.16
CA PRO A 222 -22.30 37.67 20.92
C PRO A 222 -21.75 36.96 22.15
N ASN A 223 -20.97 35.89 21.94
CA ASN A 223 -20.34 35.15 23.02
C ASN A 223 -19.05 35.90 23.43
N PRO A 224 -18.91 36.36 24.69
CA PRO A 224 -17.72 37.08 25.11
C PRO A 224 -16.50 36.14 25.09
N VAL A 225 -15.41 36.59 24.47
CA VAL A 225 -14.12 35.88 24.50
C VAL A 225 -13.54 36.00 25.91
N LEU A 226 -13.22 34.87 26.53
CA LEU A 226 -12.51 34.83 27.81
C LEU A 226 -11.10 35.35 27.59
N ILE A 227 -10.75 36.41 28.32
CA ILE A 227 -9.38 36.94 28.37
C ILE A 227 -8.75 36.29 29.60
N ASP A 228 -7.77 35.43 29.38
CA ASP A 228 -6.95 34.87 30.46
C ASP A 228 -6.08 35.99 31.05
N ILE A 229 -6.19 36.19 32.37
CA ILE A 229 -5.36 37.09 33.18
C ILE A 229 -4.31 36.26 33.92
#